data_AF-A0A1S3ZQY9-F1
#
_entry.id   AF-A0A1S3ZQY9-F1
#
_cell.length_a   1.000
_cell.length_b   1.000
_cell.length_c   1.000
_cell.angle_alpha   90.00
_cell.angle_beta   90.00
_cell.angle_gamma   90.00
#
_symmetry.space_group_name_H-M   'P 1'
#
loop_
_entity.id
_entity.type
_entity.pdbx_description
1 polymer ?
#
loop_
_entity_poly.entity_id
_entity_poly.type
_entity_poly.pdbx_seq_one_letter_code
_entity_poly.pdbx_strand_id
1 'polypeptide(L)'
;MDFSAYSILSFCHNHHLLQLFGRPQWLTVRWRSRTYVNKVKEELEKRGCQLKTSCEVNSLSTNEEGCTVACTDGSKDVCDGCIMAAHAPDTLRMLGKEAAYDETRILGAFQYVYSLLEEGGTMFTFEG
;
A
#
# COMPACT_ATOMS: atom_id res chain seq x y z
N MET A 1 -8.14 -3.57 22.23
CA MET A 1 -7.37 -3.93 21.04
C MET A 1 -5.98 -3.50 21.35
N ASP A 2 -5.13 -4.48 21.64
CA ASP A 2 -3.99 -4.28 22.50
C ASP A 2 -2.74 -4.59 21.67
N PHE A 3 -2.11 -3.53 21.16
CA PHE A 3 -0.83 -3.62 20.49
C PHE A 3 0.25 -4.05 21.50
N SER A 4 1.23 -4.84 21.05
CA SER A 4 2.36 -5.19 21.91
C SER A 4 3.13 -3.92 22.34
N ALA A 5 3.63 -3.90 23.57
CA ALA A 5 4.48 -2.80 24.03
C ALA A 5 5.71 -2.62 23.13
N TYR A 6 6.24 -3.71 22.59
CA TYR A 6 7.34 -3.67 21.63
C TYR A 6 6.97 -2.92 20.34
N SER A 7 5.80 -3.22 19.74
CA SER A 7 5.35 -2.58 18.50
C SER A 7 5.10 -1.08 18.72
N ILE A 8 4.47 -0.70 19.84
CA ILE A 8 4.26 0.72 20.19
C ILE A 8 5.59 1.45 20.39
N LEU A 9 6.51 0.88 21.18
CA LEU A 9 7.79 1.51 21.47
C LEU A 9 8.67 1.60 20.22
N SER A 10 8.67 0.56 19.37
CA SER A 10 9.38 0.55 18.09
C SER A 10 8.82 1.60 17.14
N PHE A 11 7.49 1.72 17.05
CA PHE A 11 6.84 2.78 16.28
C PHE A 11 7.27 4.17 16.77
N CYS A 12 7.18 4.43 18.07
CA CYS A 12 7.56 5.70 18.68
C CYS A 12 9.05 6.02 18.48
N HIS A 13 9.91 4.99 18.55
CA HIS A 13 11.35 5.13 18.30
C HIS A 13 11.63 5.49 16.84
N ASN A 14 11.09 4.72 15.89
CA ASN A 14 11.31 4.90 14.45
C ASN A 14 10.75 6.23 13.92
N HIS A 15 9.75 6.82 14.60
CA HIS A 15 9.18 8.12 14.27
C HIS A 15 9.73 9.28 15.12
N HIS A 16 10.84 9.06 15.85
CA HIS A 16 11.50 10.06 16.70
C HIS A 16 10.60 10.68 17.79
N LEU A 17 9.51 10.01 18.18
CA LEU A 17 8.58 10.48 19.20
C LEU A 17 9.17 10.39 20.61
N LEU A 18 10.16 9.52 20.82
CA LEU A 18 10.88 9.34 22.08
C LEU A 18 12.08 10.29 22.27
N GLN A 19 12.43 11.08 21.25
CA GLN A 19 13.63 11.92 21.28
C GLN A 19 13.42 13.16 22.16
N LEU A 20 14.29 13.46 23.12
CA LEU A 20 14.09 14.61 24.03
C LEU A 20 14.65 15.93 23.49
N PHE A 21 15.76 15.89 22.77
CA PHE A 21 16.46 17.06 22.23
C PHE A 21 16.74 16.90 20.74
N GLY A 22 16.79 18.01 19.99
CA GLY A 22 17.11 17.99 18.55
C GLY A 22 16.02 17.35 17.68
N ARG A 23 14.75 17.39 18.11
CA ARG A 23 13.63 16.86 17.31
C ARG A 23 13.58 17.57 15.95
N PRO A 24 13.42 16.83 14.85
CA PRO A 24 13.18 17.45 13.56
C PRO A 24 11.87 18.24 13.60
N GLN A 25 11.85 19.41 12.97
CA GLN A 25 10.60 20.13 12.75
C GLN A 25 9.80 19.43 11.64
N TRP A 26 8.64 18.89 12.01
CA TRP A 26 7.72 18.28 11.06
C TRP A 26 6.96 19.37 10.31
N LEU A 27 7.43 19.70 9.11
CA LEU A 27 6.76 20.63 8.22
C LEU A 27 5.60 19.94 7.51
N THR A 28 4.48 20.65 7.37
CA THR A 28 3.35 20.19 6.57
C THR A 28 3.31 20.95 5.26
N VAL A 29 3.10 20.23 4.15
CA VAL A 29 2.88 20.86 2.85
C VAL A 29 1.56 21.63 2.89
N ARG A 30 1.57 22.90 2.45
CA ARG A 30 0.34 23.70 2.31
C ARG A 30 -0.64 22.94 1.41
N TRP A 31 -1.89 22.80 1.87
CA TRP A 31 -2.94 21.98 1.24
C TRP A 31 -2.74 20.45 1.31
N ARG A 32 -1.85 19.99 2.20
CA ARG A 32 -1.68 18.59 2.59
C ARG A 32 -1.29 17.67 1.42
N SER A 33 -1.66 16.40 1.52
CA SER A 33 -1.23 15.34 0.61
C SER A 33 -1.65 15.51 -0.83
N ARG A 34 -2.84 16.08 -1.04
CA ARG A 34 -3.39 16.33 -2.38
C ARG A 34 -2.42 17.12 -3.27
N THR A 35 -1.64 18.04 -2.69
CA THR A 35 -0.68 18.85 -3.46
C THR A 35 0.46 18.01 -4.02
N TYR A 36 1.12 17.18 -3.20
CA TYR A 36 2.23 16.39 -3.72
C TYR A 36 1.75 15.22 -4.58
N VAL A 37 0.59 14.64 -4.28
CA VAL A 37 -0.02 13.59 -5.12
C VAL A 37 -0.33 14.13 -6.52
N ASN A 38 -0.94 15.31 -6.63
CA ASN A 38 -1.22 15.93 -7.92
C ASN A 38 0.06 16.22 -8.72
N LYS A 39 1.12 16.73 -8.05
CA LYS A 39 2.40 16.99 -8.72
C LYS A 39 3.04 15.71 -9.26
N VAL A 40 3.01 14.63 -8.48
CA VAL A 40 3.52 13.32 -8.92
C VAL A 40 2.69 12.80 -10.10
N LYS A 41 1.36 12.90 -10.02
CA LYS A 41 0.45 12.53 -11.11
C LYS A 41 0.82 13.25 -12.42
N GLU A 42 0.90 14.58 -12.39
CA GLU A 42 1.24 15.40 -13.56
C GLU A 42 2.61 15.04 -14.16
N GLU A 43 3.61 14.76 -13.30
CA GLU A 43 4.95 14.38 -13.75
C GLU A 43 4.97 12.99 -14.39
N LEU A 44 4.21 12.02 -13.86
CA LEU A 44 4.05 10.69 -14.45
C LEU A 44 3.35 10.78 -15.81
N GLU A 45 2.28 11.56 -15.93
CA GLU A 45 1.59 11.79 -17.20
C GLU A 45 2.50 12.45 -18.24
N LYS A 46 3.32 13.43 -17.84
CA LYS A 46 4.33 14.05 -18.73
C LYS A 46 5.38 13.06 -19.24
N ARG A 47 5.71 12.05 -18.43
CA ARG A 47 6.62 10.95 -18.81
C ARG A 47 5.95 9.88 -19.66
N GLY A 48 4.66 10.03 -19.96
CA GLY A 48 3.89 9.08 -20.75
C GLY A 48 3.37 7.89 -19.96
N CYS A 49 3.40 7.92 -18.62
CA CYS A 49 2.80 6.87 -17.80
C CYS A 49 1.27 6.92 -17.94
N GLN A 50 0.66 5.76 -18.18
CA GLN A 50 -0.79 5.62 -18.18
C GLN A 50 -1.30 5.41 -16.76
N LEU A 51 -2.15 6.32 -16.28
CA LEU A 51 -2.75 6.24 -14.96
C LEU A 51 -4.22 5.81 -15.10
N LYS A 52 -4.54 4.60 -14.65
CA LYS A 52 -5.89 4.05 -14.65
C LYS A 52 -6.49 4.16 -13.25
N THR A 53 -7.44 5.08 -13.08
CA THR A 53 -8.25 5.19 -11.85
C THR A 53 -9.55 4.41 -12.01
N SER A 54 -10.18 4.03 -10.89
CA SER A 54 -11.42 3.22 -10.91
C SER A 54 -11.26 1.85 -11.58
N CYS A 55 -10.03 1.35 -11.72
CA CYS A 55 -9.71 -0.02 -12.14
C CYS A 55 -9.31 -0.78 -10.88
N GLU A 56 -10.27 -1.39 -10.22
CA GLU A 56 -9.98 -2.26 -9.08
C GLU A 56 -9.38 -3.57 -9.59
N VAL A 57 -8.13 -3.87 -9.22
CA VAL A 57 -7.47 -5.13 -9.54
C VAL A 57 -7.99 -6.23 -8.62
N ASN A 58 -8.46 -7.33 -9.19
CA ASN A 58 -9.01 -8.45 -8.42
C ASN A 58 -8.15 -9.72 -8.50
N SER A 59 -7.29 -9.83 -9.51
CA SER A 59 -6.46 -11.01 -9.73
C SER A 59 -5.17 -10.64 -10.44
N LEU A 60 -4.09 -11.31 -10.01
CA LEU A 60 -2.77 -11.24 -10.61
C LEU A 60 -2.27 -12.66 -10.84
N SER A 61 -1.80 -12.93 -12.05
CA SER A 61 -1.16 -14.20 -12.41
C SER A 61 0.14 -13.95 -13.15
N THR A 62 1.11 -14.85 -12.96
CA THR A 62 2.39 -14.79 -13.66
C THR A 62 2.57 -16.04 -14.51
N ASN A 63 2.83 -15.86 -15.80
CA ASN A 63 3.10 -16.94 -16.74
C ASN A 63 4.40 -16.66 -17.52
N GLU A 64 4.72 -17.53 -18.48
CA GLU A 64 5.93 -17.37 -19.32
C GLU A 64 5.91 -16.10 -20.18
N GLU A 65 4.75 -15.47 -20.35
CA GLU A 65 4.53 -14.26 -21.16
C GLU A 65 4.57 -12.98 -20.32
N GLY A 66 4.66 -13.08 -18.99
CA GLY A 66 4.73 -11.96 -18.05
C GLY A 66 3.69 -12.02 -16.93
N CYS A 67 3.32 -10.85 -16.42
CA CYS A 67 2.31 -10.66 -15.39
C CYS A 67 0.99 -10.22 -16.04
N THR A 68 -0.07 -11.00 -15.83
CA THR A 68 -1.43 -10.61 -16.22
C THR A 68 -2.13 -9.96 -15.04
N VAL A 69 -2.64 -8.75 -15.25
CA VAL A 69 -3.42 -7.97 -14.30
C VAL A 69 -4.89 -7.95 -14.74
N ALA A 70 -5.78 -8.50 -13.93
CA ALA A 70 -7.21 -8.48 -14.20
C ALA A 70 -7.93 -7.49 -13.26
N CYS A 71 -8.70 -6.58 -13.86
CA CYS A 71 -9.58 -5.67 -13.12
C CYS A 71 -11.02 -6.23 -13.03
N THR A 72 -11.78 -5.74 -12.05
CA THR A 72 -13.18 -6.11 -11.80
C THR A 72 -14.12 -5.79 -12.97
N ASP A 73 -13.78 -4.81 -13.80
CA ASP A 73 -14.53 -4.46 -15.01
C ASP A 73 -14.32 -5.44 -16.18
N GLY A 74 -13.50 -6.49 -15.97
CA GLY A 74 -13.17 -7.50 -16.97
C GLY A 74 -11.99 -7.12 -17.88
N SER A 75 -11.43 -5.92 -17.73
CA SER A 75 -10.22 -5.54 -18.45
C SER A 75 -9.01 -6.35 -17.97
N LYS A 76 -8.08 -6.59 -18.90
CA LYS A 76 -6.83 -7.29 -18.64
C LYS A 76 -5.67 -6.55 -19.27
N ASP A 77 -4.61 -6.37 -18.51
CA ASP A 77 -3.34 -5.84 -18.97
C ASP A 77 -2.24 -6.89 -18.78
N VAL A 78 -1.28 -6.93 -19.70
CA VAL A 78 -0.08 -7.77 -19.59
C VAL A 78 1.13 -6.87 -19.48
N CYS A 79 2.01 -7.15 -18.53
CA CYS A 79 3.26 -6.42 -18.33
C CYS A 79 4.41 -7.39 -18.02
N ASP A 80 5.64 -6.99 -18.31
CA ASP A 80 6.82 -7.83 -18.05
C ASP A 80 7.11 -8.00 -16.54
N GLY A 81 6.55 -7.13 -15.71
CA GLY A 81 6.71 -7.16 -14.26
C GLY A 81 5.64 -6.33 -13.56
N CYS A 82 5.32 -6.73 -12.32
CA CYS A 82 4.33 -6.08 -11.50
C CYS A 82 4.93 -5.67 -10.15
N ILE A 83 4.69 -4.43 -9.73
CA ILE A 83 5.00 -3.95 -8.38
C ILE A 83 3.68 -3.71 -7.66
N MET A 84 3.46 -4.46 -6.59
CA MET A 84 2.24 -4.36 -5.78
C MET A 84 2.46 -3.39 -4.61
N ALA A 85 1.75 -2.25 -4.65
CA ALA A 85 1.74 -1.26 -3.59
C ALA A 85 0.41 -1.27 -2.83
N ALA A 86 0.00 -2.45 -2.36
CA ALA A 86 -1.26 -2.70 -1.65
C ALA A 86 -1.02 -3.32 -0.27
N HIS A 87 -2.05 -3.41 0.58
CA HIS A 87 -1.95 -4.10 1.86
C HIS A 87 -1.70 -5.59 1.66
N ALA A 88 -1.01 -6.22 2.62
CA ALA A 88 -0.61 -7.63 2.47
C ALA A 88 -1.80 -8.60 2.31
N PRO A 89 -2.93 -8.47 3.04
CA PRO A 89 -4.12 -9.30 2.82
C PRO A 89 -4.76 -9.10 1.44
N ASP A 90 -4.78 -7.87 0.94
CA ASP A 90 -5.31 -7.56 -0.39
C ASP A 90 -4.40 -8.12 -1.48
N THR A 91 -3.09 -8.00 -1.29
CA THR A 91 -2.05 -8.59 -2.14
C THR A 91 -2.21 -10.10 -2.23
N LEU A 92 -2.32 -10.77 -1.08
CA LEU A 92 -2.51 -12.22 -1.02
C LEU A 92 -3.83 -12.65 -1.65
N ARG A 93 -4.91 -11.85 -1.50
CA ARG A 93 -6.20 -12.10 -2.15
C ARG A 93 -6.10 -11.99 -3.67
N MET A 94 -5.36 -11.00 -4.19
CA MET A 94 -5.14 -10.84 -5.64
C MET A 94 -4.30 -11.98 -6.23
N LEU A 95 -3.29 -12.47 -5.51
CA LEU A 95 -2.48 -13.63 -5.94
C LEU A 95 -3.26 -14.96 -5.89
N GLY A 96 -4.21 -15.07 -4.95
CA GLY A 96 -5.11 -16.20 -4.88
C GLY A 96 -4.39 -17.55 -4.76
N LYS A 97 -4.70 -18.49 -5.66
CA LYS A 97 -4.12 -19.85 -5.66
C LYS A 97 -2.70 -19.91 -6.22
N GLU A 98 -2.27 -18.86 -6.92
CA GLU A 98 -0.94 -18.79 -7.52
C GLU A 98 0.12 -18.28 -6.53
N ALA A 99 -0.30 -17.80 -5.35
CA ALA A 99 0.60 -17.36 -4.30
C ALA A 99 1.57 -18.48 -3.89
N ALA A 100 2.87 -18.20 -3.97
CA ALA A 100 3.90 -19.09 -3.49
C ALA A 100 3.81 -19.30 -1.98
N TYR A 101 4.47 -20.35 -1.49
CA TYR A 101 4.50 -20.67 -0.06
C TYR A 101 5.03 -19.50 0.77
N ASP A 102 6.14 -18.89 0.36
CA ASP A 102 6.74 -17.77 1.07
C ASP A 102 5.87 -16.51 1.00
N GLU A 103 5.21 -16.26 -0.13
CA GLU A 103 4.28 -15.13 -0.26
C GLU A 103 3.11 -15.28 0.69
N THR A 104 2.51 -16.47 0.75
CA THR A 104 1.42 -16.78 1.69
C THR A 104 1.87 -16.64 3.14
N ARG A 105 3.05 -17.18 3.48
CA ARG A 105 3.60 -17.15 4.83
C ARG A 105 3.92 -15.73 5.29
N ILE A 106 4.54 -14.93 4.41
CA ILE A 106 4.97 -13.56 4.74
C ILE A 106 3.77 -12.63 4.76
N LEU A 107 2.98 -12.58 3.68
CA LEU A 107 1.85 -11.66 3.56
C LEU A 107 0.73 -11.99 4.56
N GLY A 108 0.54 -13.28 4.87
CA GLY A 108 -0.44 -13.74 5.85
C GLY A 108 -0.10 -13.41 7.31
N ALA A 109 1.14 -12.98 7.60
CA ALA A 109 1.55 -12.60 8.96
C ALA A 109 1.07 -11.21 9.38
N PHE A 110 0.63 -10.38 8.45
CA PHE A 110 0.28 -8.99 8.69
C PHE A 110 -1.11 -8.87 9.31
N GLN A 111 -1.20 -8.25 10.49
CA GLN A 111 -2.47 -7.90 11.13
C GLN A 111 -2.73 -6.40 11.02
N TYR A 112 -4.01 -6.04 10.82
CA TYR A 112 -4.44 -4.65 10.61
C TYR A 112 -5.52 -4.26 11.60
N VAL A 113 -5.46 -3.00 12.01
CA VAL A 113 -6.50 -2.35 12.81
C VAL A 113 -7.26 -1.35 11.95
N TYR A 114 -8.58 -1.46 11.97
CA TYR A 114 -9.47 -0.57 11.23
C TYR A 114 -9.88 0.60 12.12
N SER A 115 -9.56 1.81 11.68
CA SER A 115 -10.12 3.03 12.26
C SER A 115 -11.25 3.52 11.36
N LEU A 116 -12.45 3.65 11.91
CA LEU A 116 -13.57 4.27 11.22
C LEU A 116 -13.33 5.77 11.15
N LEU A 117 -13.16 6.31 9.95
CA LEU A 117 -13.31 7.75 9.74
C LEU A 117 -14.80 8.04 9.52
N GLU A 118 -15.32 9.12 10.13
CA GLU A 118 -16.73 9.52 10.01
C GLU A 118 -17.19 9.74 8.55
N GLU A 119 -16.26 9.82 7.60
CA GLU A 119 -16.51 9.94 6.15
C GLU A 119 -16.09 8.70 5.33
N GLY A 120 -16.19 7.49 5.89
CA GLY A 120 -16.11 6.23 5.12
C GLY A 120 -14.73 5.86 4.56
N GLY A 121 -13.67 6.60 4.91
CA GLY A 121 -12.29 6.23 4.60
C GLY A 121 -11.73 5.22 5.61
N THR A 122 -11.10 4.15 5.12
CA THR A 122 -10.35 3.21 5.97
C THR A 122 -8.89 3.66 6.05
N MET A 123 -8.40 3.96 7.26
CA MET A 123 -6.97 4.17 7.50
C MET A 123 -6.38 2.92 8.15
N PHE A 124 -5.31 2.40 7.56
CA PHE A 124 -4.62 1.21 8.03
C PHE A 124 -3.45 1.58 8.93
N THR A 125 -3.39 0.98 10.11
CA THR A 125 -2.18 0.98 10.94
C THR A 125 -1.60 -0.43 10.94
N PHE A 126 -0.30 -0.54 10.66
CA PHE A 126 0.41 -1.79 10.54
C PHE A 126 0.98 -2.21 11.90
N GLU A 127 0.74 -3.47 12.30
CA GLU A 127 1.49 -4.11 13.38
C GLU A 127 2.72 -4.80 12.79
N GLY A 128 3.90 -4.24 13.08
CA GLY A 128 5.20 -4.83 12.74
C GLY A 128 5.65 -5.91 13.71
#